data_AF-A0A9P7FA60-F1
#
_entry.id   AF-A0A9P7FA60-F1
#
_cell.length_a   1.000
_cell.length_b   1.000
_cell.length_c   1.000
_cell.angle_alpha   90.00
_cell.angle_beta   90.00
_cell.angle_gamma   90.00
#
_symmetry.space_group_name_H-M   'P 1'
#
loop_
_entity.id
_entity.type
_entity.pdbx_description
1 polymer ?
#
loop_
_entity_poly.entity_id
_entity_poly.type
_entity_poly.pdbx_seq_one_letter_code
_entity_poly.pdbx_strand_id
1 'polypeptide(L)'
;MSDSPTSPNGIIEILAIIVDSATLLKKTIDTIQEIIPGADDDLKEKFHWINCSLKNATQFHYSVKAPGGDGPFSSTTFSCCNGDGAVTGATGGIAFSLWLDSKHSFDFAVGWTDPLLGSMKAGVVESAVAEAGYNAASREGGHIRSKSSYM
;
A
#
# COMPACT_ATOMS: atom_id res chain seq x y z
N MET A 1 -31.09 -3.54 44.54
CA MET A 1 -29.80 -4.12 44.97
C MET A 1 -29.36 -5.06 43.84
N SER A 2 -28.87 -4.63 42.67
CA SER A 2 -27.87 -3.62 42.28
C SER A 2 -26.45 -3.91 42.80
N ASP A 3 -25.87 -5.00 42.30
CA ASP A 3 -24.41 -5.15 42.28
C ASP A 3 -23.91 -4.96 40.85
N SER A 4 -23.37 -3.77 40.61
CA SER A 4 -22.55 -3.41 39.46
C SER A 4 -21.11 -3.88 39.70
N PRO A 5 -20.49 -4.68 38.81
CA PRO A 5 -19.07 -4.98 38.90
C PRO A 5 -18.25 -3.76 38.51
N THR A 6 -17.41 -3.31 39.44
CA THR A 6 -16.39 -2.29 39.25
C THR A 6 -15.41 -2.71 38.15
N SER A 7 -15.30 -1.88 37.11
CA SER A 7 -14.26 -1.98 36.08
C SER A 7 -12.87 -1.85 36.71
N PRO A 8 -11.90 -2.74 36.43
CA PRO A 8 -10.52 -2.51 36.81
C PRO A 8 -9.93 -1.44 35.88
N ASN A 9 -9.53 -0.32 36.49
CA ASN A 9 -8.75 0.74 35.85
C ASN A 9 -7.49 0.14 35.19
N GLY A 10 -7.55 -0.08 33.87
CA GLY A 10 -6.41 -0.47 33.06
C GLY A 10 -5.53 0.74 32.78
N ILE A 11 -4.56 1.01 33.64
CA ILE A 11 -3.46 1.91 33.33
C ILE A 11 -2.57 1.17 32.31
N ILE A 12 -2.56 1.64 31.06
CA ILE A 12 -1.60 1.19 30.05
C ILE A 12 -0.32 2.00 30.25
N GLU A 13 0.72 1.38 30.80
CA GLU A 13 2.06 1.97 30.82
C GLU A 13 2.60 2.03 29.38
N ILE A 14 2.71 3.25 28.83
CA ILE A 14 3.44 3.46 27.58
C ILE A 14 4.92 3.58 27.94
N LEU A 15 5.65 2.47 27.80
CA LEU A 15 7.11 2.45 27.87
C LEU A 15 7.68 3.20 26.66
N ALA A 16 7.99 4.49 26.84
CA ALA A 16 8.75 5.26 25.88
C ALA A 16 10.23 4.86 25.97
N ILE A 17 10.62 3.82 25.24
CA ILE A 17 12.03 3.46 25.09
C ILE A 17 12.65 4.47 24.12
N ILE A 18 13.66 5.21 24.58
CA ILE A 18 14.51 6.02 23.70
C ILE A 18 15.34 5.05 22.86
N VAL A 19 14.87 4.79 21.64
CA VAL A 19 15.57 3.94 20.69
C VAL A 19 16.59 4.82 19.95
N ASP A 20 17.86 4.40 19.92
CA ASP A 20 18.86 5.12 19.13
C ASP A 20 18.52 5.08 17.63
N SER A 21 19.00 6.08 16.88
CA SER A 21 18.66 6.25 15.46
C SER A 21 19.04 5.06 14.58
N ALA A 22 20.09 4.31 14.91
CA ALA A 22 20.51 3.13 14.15
C ALA A 22 19.60 1.93 14.43
N THR A 23 19.18 1.73 15.67
CA THR A 23 18.19 0.73 16.06
C THR A 23 16.82 1.05 15.46
N LEU A 24 16.42 2.33 15.40
CA LEU A 24 15.20 2.76 14.72
C LEU A 24 15.27 2.52 13.21
N LEU A 25 16.41 2.82 12.58
CA LEU A 25 16.63 2.56 11.16
C LEU A 25 16.57 1.06 10.87
N LYS A 26 17.22 0.24 11.70
CA LYS A 26 17.20 -1.22 11.54
C LYS A 26 15.80 -1.78 11.72
N LYS A 27 15.07 -1.39 12.78
CA LYS A 27 13.68 -1.78 12.96
C LYS A 27 12.79 -1.32 11.81
N THR A 28 13.05 -0.15 11.25
CA THR A 28 12.33 0.38 10.09
C THR A 28 12.59 -0.49 8.86
N ILE A 29 13.86 -0.85 8.60
CA ILE A 29 14.24 -1.76 7.51
C ILE A 29 13.63 -3.15 7.71
N ASP A 30 13.75 -3.73 8.90
CA ASP A 30 13.20 -5.05 9.24
C ASP A 30 11.66 -5.04 9.08
N THR A 31 10.99 -3.97 9.53
CA THR A 31 9.54 -3.78 9.34
C THR A 31 9.17 -3.63 7.86
N ILE A 32 9.96 -2.91 7.07
CA ILE A 32 9.73 -2.77 5.63
C ILE A 32 9.91 -4.14 4.94
N GLN A 33 10.90 -4.92 5.33
CA GLN A 33 11.15 -6.26 4.79
C GLN A 33 10.06 -7.28 5.19
N GLU A 34 9.49 -7.17 6.38
CA GLU A 34 8.31 -7.96 6.77
C GLU A 34 7.05 -7.59 5.97
N ILE A 35 6.96 -6.36 5.47
CA ILE A 35 5.78 -5.85 4.74
C ILE A 35 5.92 -6.05 3.22
N ILE A 36 7.14 -5.96 2.69
CA ILE A 36 7.42 -6.04 1.25
C ILE A 36 8.21 -7.34 1.01
N PRO A 37 7.56 -8.45 0.64
CA PRO A 37 8.28 -9.66 0.26
C PRO A 37 9.23 -9.36 -0.92
N GLY A 38 10.37 -10.04 -0.92
CA GLY A 38 11.34 -9.92 -2.01
C GLY A 38 10.70 -10.27 -3.36
N ALA A 39 11.14 -9.61 -4.43
CA ALA A 39 10.68 -9.92 -5.77
C ALA A 39 11.12 -11.33 -6.19
N ASP A 40 10.28 -12.00 -6.99
CA ASP A 40 10.57 -13.30 -7.60
C ASP A 40 11.82 -13.24 -8.48
N ASP A 41 12.58 -14.33 -8.53
CA ASP A 41 13.85 -14.38 -9.27
C ASP A 41 13.66 -14.14 -10.77
N ASP A 42 12.58 -14.67 -11.36
CA ASP A 42 12.20 -14.45 -12.76
C ASP A 42 11.98 -12.96 -13.09
N LEU A 43 11.58 -12.17 -12.08
CA LEU A 43 11.37 -10.73 -12.24
C LEU A 43 12.70 -9.98 -12.22
N LYS A 44 13.68 -10.44 -11.42
CA LYS A 44 15.02 -9.83 -11.31
C LYS A 44 15.83 -9.98 -12.59
N GLU A 45 15.52 -10.98 -13.42
CA GLU A 45 16.11 -11.17 -14.74
C GLU A 45 15.59 -10.16 -15.78
N LYS A 46 14.51 -9.42 -15.48
CA LYS A 46 13.97 -8.40 -16.36
C LYS A 46 14.78 -7.12 -16.28
N PHE A 47 14.87 -6.42 -17.41
CA PHE A 47 15.68 -5.21 -17.54
C PHE A 47 15.13 -4.05 -16.68
N HIS A 48 13.79 -3.89 -16.64
CA HIS A 48 13.10 -3.02 -15.70
C HIS A 48 11.88 -3.72 -15.11
N TRP A 49 11.75 -3.66 -13.79
CA TRP A 49 10.67 -4.29 -13.06
C TRP A 49 10.32 -3.49 -11.82
N ILE A 50 9.07 -3.64 -11.38
CA ILE A 50 8.57 -3.08 -10.14
C ILE A 50 7.82 -4.17 -9.40
N ASN A 51 8.08 -4.23 -8.10
CA ASN A 51 7.29 -5.02 -7.17
C ASN A 51 6.52 -4.08 -6.24
N CYS A 52 5.21 -4.27 -6.15
CA CYS A 52 4.30 -3.46 -5.36
C CYS A 52 3.64 -4.32 -4.30
N SER A 53 3.73 -3.89 -3.03
CA SER A 53 3.05 -4.53 -1.92
C SER A 53 1.95 -3.62 -1.38
N LEU A 54 0.72 -4.13 -1.38
CA LEU A 54 -0.45 -3.49 -0.80
C LEU A 54 -0.80 -4.20 0.50
N LYS A 55 -0.70 -3.48 1.62
CA LYS A 55 -1.15 -3.95 2.93
C LYS A 55 -2.50 -3.34 3.27
N ASN A 56 -3.53 -4.19 3.35
CA ASN A 56 -4.82 -3.78 3.84
C ASN A 56 -4.79 -3.75 5.36
N ALA A 57 -4.75 -2.57 5.97
CA ALA A 57 -4.81 -2.40 7.42
C ALA A 57 -6.25 -2.19 7.92
N THR A 58 -7.26 -2.61 7.15
CA THR A 58 -8.67 -2.37 7.44
C THR A 58 -9.46 -3.67 7.55
N GLN A 59 -10.66 -3.58 8.11
CA GLN A 59 -11.64 -4.66 8.19
C GLN A 59 -12.42 -4.88 6.88
N PHE A 60 -12.15 -4.09 5.84
CA PHE A 60 -12.91 -4.07 4.60
C PHE A 60 -12.23 -4.90 3.52
N HIS A 61 -13.01 -5.49 2.62
CA HIS A 61 -12.49 -6.15 1.44
C HIS A 61 -12.13 -5.12 0.37
N TYR A 62 -11.12 -5.39 -0.43
CA TYR A 62 -10.88 -4.63 -1.66
C TYR A 62 -10.83 -5.54 -2.88
N SER A 63 -11.14 -4.94 -4.02
CA SER A 63 -10.96 -5.54 -5.33
C SER A 63 -10.06 -4.67 -6.17
N VAL A 64 -9.25 -5.31 -7.01
CA VAL A 64 -8.54 -4.67 -8.10
C VAL A 64 -9.47 -4.68 -9.31
N LYS A 65 -9.47 -3.62 -10.13
CA LYS A 65 -10.15 -3.65 -11.45
C LYS A 65 -9.42 -4.49 -12.52
N ALA A 66 -8.52 -5.36 -12.08
CA ALA A 66 -7.84 -6.45 -12.79
C ALA A 66 -7.99 -7.71 -11.90
N PRO A 67 -7.90 -8.95 -12.40
CA PRO A 67 -8.20 -10.13 -11.58
C PRO A 67 -7.32 -10.19 -10.32
N GLY A 68 -7.94 -9.95 -9.17
CA GLY A 68 -7.26 -9.87 -7.88
C GLY A 68 -8.08 -9.07 -6.87
N GLY A 69 -8.06 -9.50 -5.62
CA GLY A 69 -8.76 -8.87 -4.51
C GLY A 69 -8.45 -9.68 -3.27
N ASP A 70 -8.33 -9.00 -2.14
CA ASP A 70 -7.89 -9.63 -0.90
C ASP A 70 -8.78 -9.21 0.26
N GLY A 71 -8.73 -10.01 1.31
CA GLY A 71 -9.57 -9.87 2.49
C GLY A 71 -9.13 -8.75 3.43
N PRO A 72 -9.84 -8.63 4.55
CA PRO A 72 -9.44 -7.81 5.68
C PRO A 72 -8.05 -8.18 6.19
N PHE A 73 -7.27 -7.19 6.62
CA PHE A 73 -5.98 -7.39 7.30
C PHE A 73 -4.94 -8.24 6.55
N SER A 74 -5.04 -8.29 5.23
CA SER A 74 -4.16 -9.08 4.37
C SER A 74 -3.11 -8.22 3.66
N SER A 75 -2.19 -8.87 2.97
CA SER A 75 -1.17 -8.22 2.15
C SER A 75 -1.08 -8.93 0.80
N THR A 76 -1.29 -8.17 -0.27
CA THR A 76 -1.11 -8.65 -1.63
C THR A 76 0.14 -8.03 -2.21
N THR A 77 0.90 -8.83 -2.97
CA THR A 77 2.01 -8.34 -3.77
C THR A 77 1.69 -8.57 -5.24
N PHE A 78 2.00 -7.58 -6.07
CA PHE A 78 1.89 -7.68 -7.52
C PHE A 78 3.11 -7.05 -8.16
N SER A 79 3.49 -7.56 -9.32
CA SER A 79 4.67 -7.13 -10.04
C SER A 79 4.33 -6.73 -11.46
N CYS A 80 5.13 -5.83 -12.02
CA CYS A 80 5.08 -5.48 -13.42
C CYS A 80 6.49 -5.36 -14.01
N CYS A 81 6.61 -5.68 -15.29
CA CYS A 81 7.84 -5.52 -16.06
C CYS A 81 7.50 -5.04 -17.47
N ASN A 82 8.51 -4.57 -18.18
CA ASN A 82 8.39 -4.27 -19.61
C ASN A 82 8.13 -5.57 -20.40
N GLY A 83 6.96 -5.68 -21.02
CA GLY A 83 6.55 -6.90 -21.73
C GLY A 83 7.18 -7.07 -23.12
N ASP A 84 7.80 -6.02 -23.66
CA ASP A 84 8.32 -5.98 -25.03
C ASP A 84 9.82 -6.35 -25.14
N GLY A 85 10.49 -6.60 -24.00
CA GLY A 85 11.92 -6.92 -23.95
C GLY A 85 12.82 -5.78 -24.44
N ALA A 86 12.26 -4.60 -24.70
CA ALA A 86 13.00 -3.43 -25.11
C ALA A 86 13.71 -2.80 -23.91
N VAL A 87 14.75 -2.01 -24.17
CA VAL A 87 15.41 -1.18 -23.15
C VAL A 87 14.48 0.01 -22.85
N THR A 88 13.38 -0.23 -22.15
CA THR A 88 12.32 0.72 -21.80
C THR A 88 11.96 0.55 -20.33
N GLY A 89 11.40 1.61 -19.73
CA GLY A 89 11.01 1.56 -18.32
C GLY A 89 9.71 0.81 -18.05
N ALA A 90 9.47 0.50 -16.78
CA ALA A 90 8.19 -0.04 -16.30
C ALA A 90 7.38 1.07 -15.63
N THR A 91 6.28 1.51 -16.25
CA THR A 91 5.43 2.57 -15.69
C THR A 91 3.96 2.20 -15.81
N GLY A 92 3.14 2.59 -14.83
CA GLY A 92 1.72 2.33 -14.92
C GLY A 92 0.95 2.82 -13.70
N GLY A 93 -0.29 2.35 -13.62
CA GLY A 93 -1.13 2.51 -12.45
C GLY A 93 -2.20 1.44 -12.41
N ILE A 94 -2.81 1.30 -11.25
CA ILE A 94 -3.85 0.32 -10.98
C ILE A 94 -4.91 0.94 -10.07
N ALA A 95 -6.18 0.63 -10.34
CA ALA A 95 -7.29 1.11 -9.55
C ALA A 95 -7.85 -0.01 -8.66
N PHE A 96 -8.13 0.36 -7.42
CA PHE A 96 -8.71 -0.48 -6.39
C PHE A 96 -10.06 0.09 -5.95
N SER A 97 -10.94 -0.79 -5.48
CA SER A 97 -12.20 -0.44 -4.83
C SER A 97 -12.26 -1.15 -3.48
N LEU A 98 -12.25 -0.38 -2.40
CA LEU A 98 -12.49 -0.86 -1.03
C LEU A 98 -14.00 -0.86 -0.75
N TRP A 99 -14.59 -1.99 -0.37
CA TRP A 99 -16.01 -2.11 -0.08
C TRP A 99 -16.29 -1.83 1.39
N LEU A 100 -16.95 -0.71 1.68
CA LEU A 100 -17.26 -0.29 3.03
C LEU A 100 -18.54 -0.97 3.55
N ASP A 101 -19.54 -1.09 2.68
CA ASP A 101 -20.76 -1.87 2.91
C ASP A 101 -21.43 -2.27 1.56
N SER A 102 -22.70 -2.68 1.60
CA SER A 102 -23.47 -3.09 0.41
C SER A 102 -23.74 -2.00 -0.63
N LYS A 103 -23.54 -0.73 -0.29
CA LYS A 103 -23.87 0.45 -1.12
C LYS A 103 -22.71 1.43 -1.26
N HIS A 104 -21.73 1.37 -0.37
CA HIS A 104 -20.62 2.31 -0.35
C HIS A 104 -19.29 1.62 -0.65
N SER A 105 -18.54 2.20 -1.58
CA SER A 105 -17.15 1.85 -1.87
C SER A 105 -16.28 3.09 -1.87
N PHE A 106 -14.99 2.87 -1.62
CA PHE A 106 -13.95 3.87 -1.74
C PHE A 106 -12.97 3.44 -2.83
N ASP A 107 -12.95 4.20 -3.92
CA ASP A 107 -12.10 3.94 -5.07
C ASP A 107 -10.80 4.75 -4.97
N PHE A 108 -9.67 4.07 -5.12
CA PHE A 108 -8.36 4.71 -5.15
C PHE A 108 -7.47 4.11 -6.23
N ALA A 109 -6.63 4.94 -6.84
CA ALA A 109 -5.67 4.51 -7.84
C ALA A 109 -4.25 4.74 -7.32
N VAL A 110 -3.40 3.73 -7.50
CA VAL A 110 -1.96 3.79 -7.21
C VAL A 110 -1.23 3.85 -8.54
N GLY A 111 -0.22 4.69 -8.65
CA GLY A 111 0.64 4.78 -9.83
C GLY A 111 2.11 4.79 -9.51
N TRP A 112 2.91 4.41 -10.50
CA TRP A 112 4.35 4.30 -10.38
C TRP A 112 5.04 4.57 -11.71
N THR A 113 6.30 4.98 -11.61
CA THR A 113 7.21 5.02 -12.75
C THR A 113 8.57 4.47 -12.37
N ASP A 114 9.13 3.58 -13.17
CA ASP A 114 10.55 3.24 -13.25
C ASP A 114 11.01 3.44 -14.71
N PRO A 115 11.21 4.70 -15.15
CA PRO A 115 11.59 4.99 -16.52
C PRO A 115 13.09 4.72 -16.74
N LEU A 116 13.47 4.32 -17.96
CA LEU A 116 14.89 4.22 -18.37
C LEU A 116 15.66 5.53 -18.12
N LEU A 117 15.02 6.65 -18.46
CA LEU A 117 15.54 8.00 -18.23
C LEU A 117 14.49 8.80 -17.47
N GLY A 118 14.89 9.34 -16.31
CA GLY A 118 14.01 10.14 -15.47
C GLY A 118 14.18 9.81 -14.00
N SER A 119 13.06 9.75 -13.27
CA SER A 119 13.07 9.47 -11.84
C SER A 119 12.03 8.41 -11.52
N MET A 120 12.36 7.56 -10.57
CA MET A 120 11.37 6.70 -9.95
C MET A 120 10.33 7.56 -9.22
N LYS A 121 9.06 7.19 -9.37
CA LYS A 121 7.94 7.90 -8.73
C LYS A 121 6.90 6.90 -8.26
N ALA A 122 6.18 7.28 -7.22
CA ALA A 122 5.00 6.56 -6.75
C ALA A 122 3.95 7.57 -6.30
N GLY A 123 2.69 7.15 -6.28
CA GLY A 123 1.61 8.01 -5.81
C GLY A 123 0.30 7.26 -5.65
N VAL A 124 -0.62 7.90 -4.94
CA VAL A 124 -1.98 7.41 -4.75
C VAL A 124 -2.95 8.58 -4.84
N VAL A 125 -4.11 8.35 -5.44
CA VAL A 125 -5.18 9.35 -5.59
C VAL A 125 -6.55 8.70 -5.40
N GLU A 126 -7.51 9.43 -4.84
CA GLU A 126 -8.92 9.00 -4.80
C GLU A 126 -9.47 9.06 -6.24
N SER A 127 -9.63 7.90 -6.86
CA SER A 127 -10.05 7.76 -8.26
C SER A 127 -10.34 6.30 -8.59
N ALA A 128 -11.35 6.11 -9.43
CA ALA A 128 -11.73 4.82 -9.99
C ALA A 128 -10.94 4.43 -11.26
N VAL A 129 -10.01 5.29 -11.69
CA VAL A 129 -9.29 5.23 -12.98
C VAL A 129 -7.79 5.08 -12.74
N ALA A 130 -7.20 4.00 -13.26
CA ALA A 130 -5.79 3.66 -13.09
C ALA A 130 -4.82 4.76 -13.57
N GLU A 131 -5.13 5.41 -14.70
CA GLU A 131 -4.34 6.50 -15.27
C GLU A 131 -4.18 7.69 -14.30
N ALA A 132 -5.21 7.95 -13.48
CA ALA A 132 -5.13 9.00 -12.46
C ALA A 132 -4.02 8.71 -11.44
N GLY A 133 -3.80 7.43 -11.11
CA GLY A 133 -2.69 7.01 -10.25
C GLY A 133 -1.34 7.35 -10.85
N TYR A 134 -1.12 7.03 -12.13
CA TYR A 134 0.12 7.37 -12.85
C TYR A 134 0.37 8.89 -12.85
N ASN A 135 -0.67 9.68 -13.17
CA ASN A 135 -0.57 11.14 -13.21
C ASN A 135 -0.31 11.76 -11.82
N ALA A 136 -0.71 11.08 -10.74
CA ALA A 136 -0.47 11.49 -9.36
C ALA A 136 0.91 11.07 -8.82
N ALA A 137 1.68 10.26 -9.57
CA ALA A 137 2.96 9.77 -9.09
C ALA A 137 4.00 10.90 -8.96
N SER A 138 4.64 10.98 -7.80
CA SER A 138 5.69 11.95 -7.48
C SER A 138 6.94 11.28 -6.95
N ARG A 139 8.06 12.00 -6.85
CA ARG A 139 9.31 11.44 -6.31
C ARG A 139 9.21 11.17 -4.80
N GLU A 140 8.34 11.89 -4.13
CA GLU A 140 8.11 11.87 -2.69
C GLU A 140 7.06 10.82 -2.29
N GLY A 141 6.41 10.17 -3.27
CA GLY A 141 5.28 9.29 -3.02
C GLY A 141 3.96 10.07 -2.93
N GLY A 142 3.00 9.50 -2.21
CA GLY A 142 1.72 10.17 -1.98
C GLY A 142 0.94 9.54 -0.84
N HIS A 143 0.01 10.31 -0.28
CA HIS A 143 -1.03 9.82 0.59
C HIS A 143 -2.34 10.51 0.22
N ILE A 144 -3.45 9.83 0.46
CA ILE A 144 -4.78 10.43 0.32
C ILE A 144 -5.53 10.35 1.64
N ARG A 145 -6.33 11.38 1.87
CA ARG A 145 -7.39 11.37 2.86
C ARG A 145 -8.69 11.52 2.09
N SER A 146 -9.61 10.56 2.28
CA SER A 146 -10.94 10.61 1.66
C SER A 146 -11.58 11.97 1.90
N LYS A 147 -12.16 12.56 0.85
CA LYS A 147 -12.95 13.80 0.97
C LYS A 147 -14.24 13.60 1.76
N SER A 148 -14.71 12.35 1.81
CA SER A 148 -15.95 11.95 2.47
C SER A 148 -15.64 11.13 3.72
N SER A 149 -16.24 11.49 4.86
CA SER A 149 -16.33 10.60 6.02
C SER A 149 -17.56 9.73 5.88
N TYR A 150 -17.37 8.42 5.77
CA TYR A 150 -18.46 7.45 5.82
C TYR A 150 -18.65 7.06 7.30
N MET A 151 -19.73 7.57 7.91
CA MET A 151 -20.16 7.24 9.28
C MET A 151 -21.30 6.23 9.24
#